data_AF-A0A933D5G7-F1
#
_entry.id   AF-A0A933D5G7-F1
#
_cell.length_a   1.000
_cell.length_b   1.000
_cell.length_c   1.000
_cell.angle_alpha   90.00
_cell.angle_beta   90.00
_cell.angle_gamma   90.00
#
_symmetry.space_group_name_H-M   'P 1'
#
loop_
_entity.id
_entity.type
_entity.pdbx_description
1 polymer ?
#
loop_
_entity_poly.entity_id
_entity_poly.type
_entity_poly.pdbx_seq_one_letter_code
_entity_poly.pdbx_strand_id
1 'polypeptide(L)'
;MTYQRIFDLKFKEDIPTYELGKRFPREWKKISRIALLELPFSVLRSIIKQERELRKLVFLKQWLSHKKKTSEKRKSLRASSRLN
;
A
#
# COMPACT_ATOMS: atom_id res chain seq x y z
N MET A 1 -13.20 2.92 -4.30
CA MET A 1 -12.21 2.83 -3.20
C MET A 1 -10.82 3.31 -3.66
N THR A 2 -10.01 3.88 -2.75
CA THR A 2 -8.65 4.36 -3.06
C THR A 2 -7.60 3.26 -2.84
N TYR A 3 -6.41 3.40 -3.45
CA TYR A 3 -5.27 2.52 -3.16
C TYR A 3 -4.87 2.52 -1.69
N GLN A 4 -4.92 3.69 -1.04
CA GLN A 4 -4.59 3.82 0.38
C GLN A 4 -5.52 2.97 1.25
N ARG A 5 -6.83 2.98 0.98
CA ARG A 5 -7.78 2.22 1.78
C ARG A 5 -7.58 0.71 1.61
N ILE A 6 -7.34 0.23 0.39
CA ILE A 6 -7.05 -1.19 0.14
C ILE A 6 -5.72 -1.59 0.80
N PHE A 7 -4.70 -0.73 0.75
CA PHE A 7 -3.43 -0.93 1.44
C PHE A 7 -3.61 -1.05 2.95
N ASP A 8 -4.39 -0.14 3.56
CA ASP A 8 -4.66 -0.16 4.99
C ASP A 8 -5.40 -1.44 5.39
N LEU A 9 -6.42 -1.84 4.62
CA LEU A 9 -7.14 -3.09 4.86
C LEU A 9 -6.23 -4.31 4.79
N LYS A 10 -5.34 -4.39 3.77
CA LYS A 10 -4.44 -5.55 3.62
C LYS A 10 -3.32 -5.59 4.67
N PHE A 11 -2.65 -4.46 4.92
CA PHE A 11 -1.38 -4.44 5.66
C PHE A 11 -1.50 -3.92 7.10
N LYS A 12 -2.61 -3.27 7.47
CA LYS A 12 -2.87 -2.82 8.85
C LYS A 12 -3.97 -3.61 9.53
N GLU A 13 -5.03 -3.92 8.79
CA GLU A 13 -6.15 -4.73 9.27
C GLU A 13 -5.98 -6.22 8.90
N ASP A 14 -4.87 -6.59 8.28
CA ASP A 14 -4.46 -7.96 7.91
C ASP A 14 -5.51 -8.75 7.10
N ILE A 15 -6.30 -8.06 6.28
CA ILE A 15 -7.35 -8.71 5.47
C ILE A 15 -6.72 -9.42 4.25
N PRO A 16 -6.96 -10.73 4.08
CA PRO A 16 -6.44 -11.48 2.94
C PRO A 16 -6.91 -10.94 1.59
N THR A 17 -6.07 -11.09 0.56
CA THR A 17 -6.37 -10.64 -0.81
C THR A 17 -7.67 -11.25 -1.36
N TYR A 18 -7.94 -12.53 -1.06
CA TYR A 18 -9.17 -13.22 -1.45
C TYR A 18 -10.42 -12.57 -0.85
N GLU A 19 -10.38 -12.25 0.44
CA GLU A 19 -11.46 -11.56 1.15
C GLU A 19 -11.71 -10.15 0.61
N LEU A 20 -10.64 -9.41 0.30
CA LEU A 20 -10.75 -8.09 -0.34
C LEU A 20 -11.42 -8.20 -1.72
N GLY A 21 -11.08 -9.23 -2.49
CA GLY A 21 -11.69 -9.50 -3.79
C GLY A 21 -13.18 -9.77 -3.71
N LYS A 22 -13.59 -10.59 -2.75
CA LYS A 22 -14.99 -10.94 -2.50
C LYS A 22 -15.81 -9.71 -2.08
N ARG A 23 -15.25 -8.87 -1.18
CA ARG A 23 -15.93 -7.67 -0.67
C ARG A 23 -15.95 -6.52 -1.67
N PHE A 24 -14.93 -6.40 -2.52
CA PHE A 24 -14.77 -5.27 -3.45
C PHE A 24 -14.42 -5.75 -4.88
N PRO A 25 -15.31 -6.49 -5.55
CA PRO A 25 -15.01 -7.10 -6.86
C PRO A 25 -14.68 -6.07 -7.95
N ARG A 26 -15.29 -4.89 -7.91
CA ARG A 26 -15.01 -3.79 -8.85
C ARG A 26 -13.59 -3.21 -8.70
N GLU A 27 -12.92 -3.50 -7.60
CA GLU A 27 -11.59 -2.96 -7.27
C GLU A 27 -10.46 -3.98 -7.51
N TRP A 28 -10.76 -5.13 -8.14
CA TRP A 28 -9.81 -6.22 -8.33
C TRP A 28 -8.45 -5.77 -8.88
N LYS A 29 -8.44 -4.89 -9.90
CA LYS A 29 -7.19 -4.33 -10.46
C LYS A 29 -6.33 -3.61 -9.41
N LYS A 30 -6.95 -2.88 -8.48
CA LYS A 30 -6.22 -2.20 -7.39
C LYS A 30 -5.77 -3.21 -6.33
N ILE A 31 -6.63 -4.17 -5.99
CA ILE A 31 -6.33 -5.25 -5.04
C ILE A 31 -5.14 -6.07 -5.50
N SER A 32 -5.11 -6.53 -6.75
CA SER A 32 -3.98 -7.28 -7.32
C SER A 32 -2.68 -6.48 -7.25
N ARG A 33 -2.71 -5.18 -7.60
CA ARG A 33 -1.52 -4.32 -7.50
C ARG A 33 -1.03 -4.17 -6.07
N ILE A 34 -1.94 -4.01 -5.11
CA ILE A 34 -1.59 -3.93 -3.68
C ILE A 34 -1.04 -5.27 -3.17
N ALA A 35 -1.60 -6.39 -3.60
CA ALA A 35 -1.10 -7.72 -3.27
C ALA A 35 0.34 -7.93 -3.75
N LEU A 36 0.65 -7.47 -4.97
CA LEU A 36 2.01 -7.54 -5.51
C LEU A 36 3.04 -6.73 -4.69
N LEU A 37 2.63 -5.72 -3.92
CA LEU A 37 3.57 -4.93 -3.13
C LEU A 37 4.21 -5.71 -1.96
N GLU A 38 3.61 -6.83 -1.57
CA GLU A 38 4.11 -7.77 -0.57
C GLU A 38 5.38 -8.48 -1.04
N LEU A 39 5.55 -8.64 -2.36
CA LEU A 39 6.72 -9.30 -2.93
C LEU A 39 7.97 -8.38 -2.89
N PRO A 40 9.17 -8.98 -2.75
CA PRO A 40 10.43 -8.29 -2.95
C PRO A 40 10.57 -7.72 -4.37
N PHE A 41 11.31 -6.62 -4.52
CA PHE A 41 11.52 -6.00 -5.84
C PHE A 41 12.21 -6.93 -6.84
N SER A 42 13.15 -7.77 -6.39
CA SER A 42 13.80 -8.79 -7.23
C SER A 42 12.79 -9.75 -7.85
N VAL A 43 11.83 -10.21 -7.04
CA VAL A 43 10.74 -11.08 -7.48
C VAL A 43 9.84 -10.34 -8.47
N LEU A 44 9.42 -9.11 -8.18
CA LEU A 44 8.62 -8.29 -9.09
C LEU A 44 9.30 -8.07 -10.44
N ARG A 45 10.62 -7.83 -10.45
CA ARG A 45 11.41 -7.65 -11.67
C ARG A 45 11.48 -8.93 -12.50
N SER A 46 11.50 -10.10 -11.87
CA SER A 46 11.50 -11.39 -12.57
C SER A 46 10.15 -11.73 -13.21
N ILE A 47 9.05 -11.35 -12.57
CA ILE A 47 7.69 -11.69 -13.02
C ILE A 47 7.15 -10.65 -14.02
N ILE A 48 7.43 -9.37 -13.79
CA ILE A 48 6.88 -8.26 -14.57
C ILE A 48 7.87 -7.86 -15.65
N LYS A 49 7.72 -8.49 -16.83
CA LYS A 49 8.57 -8.23 -18.00
C LYS A 49 8.41 -6.82 -18.58
N GLN A 50 7.24 -6.20 -18.37
CA GLN A 50 6.99 -4.85 -18.86
C GLN A 50 7.52 -3.80 -17.87
N GLU A 51 8.63 -3.15 -18.22
CA GLU A 51 9.29 -2.18 -17.35
C GLU A 51 8.37 -1.02 -16.95
N ARG A 52 7.49 -0.58 -17.85
CA ARG A 52 6.50 0.49 -17.56
C ARG A 52 5.57 0.10 -16.41
N GLU A 53 5.10 -1.15 -16.36
CA GLU A 53 4.22 -1.63 -15.29
C GLU A 53 5.00 -1.84 -13.98
N LEU A 54 6.25 -2.30 -14.07
CA LEU A 54 7.13 -2.41 -12.91
C LEU A 54 7.37 -1.02 -12.26
N ARG A 55 7.67 0.00 -13.07
CA ARG A 55 7.85 1.38 -12.58
C ARG A 55 6.60 1.91 -11.89
N LYS A 56 5.40 1.64 -12.43
CA LYS A 56 4.12 2.03 -11.78
C LYS A 56 3.96 1.40 -10.40
N LEU A 57 4.30 0.12 -10.24
CA LEU A 57 4.21 -0.57 -8.96
C LEU A 57 5.23 -0.05 -7.94
N VAL A 58 6.47 0.21 -8.37
CA VAL A 58 7.50 0.80 -7.52
C VAL A 58 7.06 2.17 -7.03
N PHE A 59 6.57 3.02 -7.93
CA PHE A 59 6.05 4.34 -7.58
C PHE A 59 4.89 4.25 -6.59
N LEU A 60 3.96 3.31 -6.81
CA LEU A 60 2.85 3.07 -5.90
C LEU A 60 3.33 2.66 -4.50
N LYS A 61 4.32 1.74 -4.41
CA LYS A 61 4.92 1.30 -3.15
C LYS A 61 5.57 2.46 -2.39
N GLN A 62 6.33 3.28 -3.11
CA GLN A 62 7.01 4.45 -2.54
C GLN A 62 5.99 5.48 -2.04
N TRP A 63 4.95 5.77 -2.81
CA TRP A 63 3.89 6.71 -2.46
C TRP A 63 3.12 6.29 -1.20
N LEU A 64 2.73 5.01 -1.11
CA LEU A 64 2.04 4.47 0.06
C LEU A 64 2.93 4.45 1.31
N SER A 65 4.23 4.22 1.13
CA SER A 65 5.21 4.23 2.23
C SER A 65 5.52 5.65 2.74
N HIS A 66 5.59 6.64 1.86
CA HIS A 66 5.87 8.04 2.24
C HIS A 66 4.73 8.66 3.06
N LYS A 67 3.48 8.26 2.82
CA LYS A 67 2.33 8.72 3.62
C LYS A 67 2.37 8.26 5.09
N LYS A 68 3.12 7.20 5.43
CA LYS A 68 3.33 6.80 6.84
C LYS A 68 4.16 7.86 7.60
N LYS A 69 5.26 8.34 7.01
CA LYS A 69 6.16 9.31 7.67
C LYS A 69 5.49 10.64 8.01
N THR A 70 4.55 11.11 7.19
CA THR A 70 3.85 12.39 7.43
C THR A 70 2.78 12.29 8.53
N SER A 71 2.20 11.11 8.74
CA SER A 71 1.15 10.90 9.73
C SER A 71 1.70 10.58 11.13
N GLU A 72 2.88 9.97 11.24
CA GLU A 72 3.60 9.80 12.50
C GLU A 72 4.19 11.11 13.02
N LYS A 73 4.79 11.95 12.15
CA LYS A 73 5.35 13.26 12.53
C LYS A 73 4.29 14.22 13.12
N ARG A 74 3.05 14.17 12.62
CA ARG A 74 1.93 14.99 13.15
C ARG A 74 1.38 14.48 14.49
N LYS A 75 1.47 13.18 14.77
CA LYS A 75 1.08 12.61 16.07
C LYS A 75 2.12 12.89 17.16
N SER A 76 3.42 12.84 16.84
CA SER A 76 4.48 13.16 17.80
C SER A 76 4.46 14.65 18.18
N LEU A 77 4.28 15.56 17.21
CA LEU A 77 4.17 17.01 17.47
C LEU A 77 2.99 17.35 18.41
N ARG A 78 1.84 16.68 18.27
CA ARG A 78 0.68 16.91 19.16
C ARG A 78 0.83 16.29 20.55
N ALA A 79 1.63 15.24 20.70
CA ALA A 79 1.94 14.64 22.00
C ALA A 79 2.90 15.54 22.81
N SER A 80 3.87 16.17 22.15
CA SER A 80 4.81 17.10 22.79
C SER A 80 4.19 18.45 23.18
N SER A 81 3.09 18.87 22.56
CA SER A 81 2.37 20.11 22.93
C SER A 81 1.40 19.97 24.11
N ARG A 82 1.27 18.78 24.71
CA ARG A 82 0.41 18.52 25.88
C ARG A 82 1.19 18.37 27.19
N LEU A 83 2.51 18.53 27.13
CA LEU A 83 3.44 18.39 28.26
C LEU A 83 4.12 19.72 28.64
N ASN A 84 3.64 20.84 28.12
CA ASN A 84 4.02 22.20 28.54
C ASN A 84 2.77 22.95 29.00
#